data_AF-A0A1G7S2E4-F1
#
_entry.id   AF-A0A1G7S2E4-F1
#
_cell.length_a   1.000
_cell.length_b   1.000
_cell.length_c   1.000
_cell.angle_alpha   90.00
_cell.angle_beta   90.00
_cell.angle_gamma   90.00
#
_symmetry.space_group_name_H-M   'P 1'
#
loop_
_entity.id
_entity.type
_entity.pdbx_description
1 polymer ?
#
loop_
_entity_poly.entity_id
_entity_poly.type
_entity_poly.pdbx_seq_one_letter_code
_entity_poly.pdbx_strand_id
1 'polypeptide(L)' 'MLDEERGDLVIAEDERPVGIVTDRDIALAVAGDADLGVLGRHGLPDTGHHIGSVSDRVVDNSTQPVYLL' A
#
# COMPACT_ATOMS: atom_id res chain seq x y z
N MET A 1 -3.67 3.00 21.56
CA MET A 1 -2.48 3.30 20.75
C MET A 1 -1.66 2.04 20.77
N LEU A 2 -2.00 1.10 19.88
CA LEU A 2 -1.22 -0.13 19.70
C LEU A 2 -0.32 0.14 18.50
N ASP A 3 0.97 -0.12 18.69
CA ASP A 3 2.01 0.14 17.71
C ASP A 3 1.63 -0.47 16.35
N GLU A 4 1.51 0.42 15.35
CA GLU A 4 1.12 0.09 13.99
C GLU A 4 2.23 -0.69 13.29
N GLU A 5 1.99 -1.97 13.07
CA GLU A 5 2.82 -2.81 12.21
C GLU A 5 2.55 -2.41 10.75
N ARG A 6 3.29 -1.40 10.26
CA ARG A 6 3.37 -1.10 8.83
C ARG A 6 4.03 -2.29 8.13
N GLY A 7 3.40 -2.79 7.08
CA GLY A 7 3.90 -3.93 6.30
C GLY A 7 5.09 -3.51 5.43
N ASP A 8 6.28 -3.43 6.02
CA ASP A 8 7.52 -3.23 5.26
C ASP A 8 8.08 -4.59 4.84
N LEU A 9 8.31 -4.76 3.54
CA LEU A 9 8.89 -5.97 2.97
C LEU A 9 10.37 -5.76 2.68
N VAL A 10 11.24 -6.46 3.41
CA VAL A 10 12.69 -6.46 3.12
C VAL A 10 12.96 -7.29 1.86
N ILE A 11 13.68 -6.71 0.90
CA ILE A 11 14.18 -7.39 -0.29
C ILE A 11 15.62 -7.84 -0.01
N ALA A 12 15.91 -9.12 -0.22
CA ALA A 12 17.22 -9.71 0.01
C ALA A 12 17.74 -10.46 -1.22
N GLU A 13 19.04 -10.35 -1.46
CA GLU A 13 19.80 -11.11 -2.45
C GLU A 13 20.96 -11.82 -1.74
N ASP A 14 21.15 -13.12 -1.99
CA ASP A 14 22.14 -13.94 -1.27
C ASP A 14 22.05 -13.80 0.25
N GLU A 15 20.83 -13.80 0.81
CA GLU A 15 20.55 -13.61 2.25
C GLU A 15 20.99 -12.24 2.82
N ARG A 16 21.40 -11.29 1.97
CA ARG A 16 21.78 -9.93 2.36
C ARG A 16 20.66 -8.94 1.99
N PRO A 17 20.23 -8.07 2.91
CA PRO A 17 19.22 -7.06 2.60
C PRO A 17 19.79 -6.06 1.59
N VAL A 18 19.09 -5.89 0.46
CA VAL A 18 19.45 -4.95 -0.61
C VAL A 18 18.46 -3.80 -0.74
N GLY A 19 17.29 -3.92 -0.13
CA GLY A 19 16.27 -2.87 -0.15
C GLY A 19 15.06 -3.18 0.72
N ILE A 20 14.11 -2.26 0.70
CA ILE A 20 12.82 -2.37 1.40
C ILE A 20 11.75 -1.89 0.42
N VAL A 21 10.64 -2.61 0.35
CA VAL A 21 9.41 -2.18 -0.29
C VAL A 21 8.44 -1.78 0.81
N THR A 22 8.00 -0.53 0.76
CA THR A 22 7.00 0.02 1.67
C THR A 22 5.64 0.11 0.95
N ASP A 23 4.57 0.30 1.72
CA ASP A 23 3.26 0.64 1.18
C ASP A 23 3.29 1.83 0.18
N ARG A 24 4.23 2.78 0.34
CA ARG A 24 4.36 3.93 -0.57
C ARG A 24 4.82 3.46 -1.95
N ASP A 25 5.77 2.53 -1.99
CA ASP A 25 6.30 2.01 -3.24
C ASP A 25 5.22 1.22 -3.98
N ILE A 26 4.42 0.43 -3.25
CA ILE A 26 3.23 -0.24 -3.79
C ILE A 26 2.23 0.77 -4.33
N ALA A 27 1.90 1.80 -3.54
CA ALA A 27 0.92 2.80 -3.94
C ALA A 27 1.34 3.56 -5.20
N LEU A 28 2.62 3.94 -5.31
CA LEU A 28 3.15 4.62 -6.49
C LEU A 28 3.11 3.72 -7.74
N ALA A 29 3.39 2.43 -7.60
CA ALA A 29 3.29 1.48 -8.71
C ALA A 29 1.85 1.34 -9.21
N VAL A 30 0.87 1.31 -8.31
CA VAL A 30 -0.56 1.15 -8.65
C VAL A 30 -1.18 2.43 -9.19
N ALA A 31 -0.84 3.59 -8.61
CA ALA A 31 -1.49 4.87 -8.93
C ALA A 31 -1.33 5.33 -10.39
N GLY A 32 -0.30 4.87 -11.10
CA GLY A 32 -0.04 5.23 -12.49
C GLY A 32 -0.39 4.15 -13.53
N ASP A 33 -0.92 3.00 -13.10
CA ASP A 33 -1.09 1.84 -13.97
C ASP A 33 -2.46 1.80 -14.69
N ALA A 34 -3.44 2.63 -14.27
CA ALA A 34 -4.81 2.53 -14.75
C ALA A 34 -5.58 3.85 -14.79
N ASP A 35 -6.38 4.06 -15.84
CA ASP A 35 -7.32 5.19 -16.00
C ASP A 35 -8.41 5.26 -14.92
N LEU A 36 -8.67 4.14 -14.22
CA LEU A 36 -9.54 4.02 -13.05
C LEU A 36 -9.00 2.93 -12.12
N GLY A 37 -8.69 3.28 -10.87
CA GLY A 37 -8.31 2.32 -9.83
C GLY A 37 -9.51 1.84 -9.03
N VAL A 38 -9.66 0.52 -8.84
CA VAL A 38 -10.64 -0.06 -7.92
C VAL A 38 -9.90 -0.83 -6.84
N LEU A 39 -10.01 -0.40 -5.59
CA LEU A 39 -9.28 -0.97 -4.46
C LEU A 39 -10.23 -1.42 -3.36
N GLY A 40 -9.84 -2.45 -2.62
CA GLY A 40 -10.49 -2.75 -1.35
C GLY A 40 -10.19 -1.67 -0.31
N ARG A 41 -11.14 -1.41 0.59
CA ARG A 41 -10.91 -0.54 1.76
C ARG A 41 -9.91 -1.15 2.76
N HIS A 42 -9.77 -2.47 2.80
CA HIS A 42 -8.92 -3.16 3.78
C HIS A 42 -8.00 -4.19 3.12
N GLY A 43 -6.79 -4.30 3.67
CA GLY A 43 -5.90 -5.45 3.44
C GLY A 43 -6.19 -6.58 4.45
N LEU A 44 -5.43 -7.68 4.35
CA LEU A 44 -5.44 -8.73 5.36
C LEU A 44 -4.20 -8.58 6.26
N PRO A 45 -4.33 -8.68 7.60
CA PRO A 45 -5.55 -8.75 8.41
C PRO A 45 -6.22 -7.37 8.62
N ASP A 46 -7.51 -7.37 9.03
CA ASP A 46 -8.21 -6.13 9.43
C ASP A 46 -7.66 -5.62 10.77
N THR A 47 -6.89 -4.55 10.71
CA THR A 47 -6.23 -3.93 11.86
C THR A 47 -7.15 -2.95 12.62
N GLY A 48 -8.42 -2.83 12.22
CA GLY A 48 -9.38 -1.92 12.84
C GLY A 48 -9.32 -0.47 12.33
N HIS A 49 -8.50 -0.19 11.32
CA HIS A 49 -8.48 1.10 10.62
C HIS A 49 -9.70 1.25 9.71
N HIS A 50 -10.11 2.46 9.36
CA HIS A 50 -11.22 2.66 8.42
C HIS A 50 -10.83 2.36 6.97
N ILE A 51 -9.55 2.52 6.64
CA ILE A 51 -8.95 2.26 5.32
C ILE A 51 -7.54 1.69 5.56
N GLY A 52 -7.13 0.70 4.75
CA GLY A 52 -5.79 0.12 4.78
C GLY A 52 -4.72 1.07 4.23
N SER A 53 -3.50 0.95 4.75
CA SER A 53 -2.40 1.89 4.51
C SER A 53 -1.94 1.99 3.05
N VAL A 54 -2.12 0.93 2.26
CA VAL A 54 -1.87 0.95 0.81
C VAL A 54 -2.95 1.75 0.09
N SER A 55 -4.24 1.45 0.36
CA SER A 55 -5.36 2.12 -0.28
C SER A 55 -5.39 3.62 0.02
N ASP A 56 -5.11 3.99 1.28
CA ASP A 56 -4.95 5.38 1.71
C ASP A 56 -3.89 6.12 0.88
N ARG A 57 -2.69 5.52 0.74
CA ARG A 57 -1.62 6.11 -0.06
C ARG A 57 -1.93 6.17 -1.55
N VAL A 58 -2.65 5.20 -2.12
CA VAL A 58 -3.05 5.28 -3.54
C VAL A 58 -4.00 6.45 -3.76
N VAL A 59 -4.96 6.66 -2.86
CA VAL A 59 -5.88 7.80 -2.92
C VAL A 59 -5.12 9.13 -2.86
N ASP A 60 -4.11 9.23 -2.01
CA ASP A 60 -3.30 10.45 -1.87
C ASP A 60 -2.37 10.75 -3.06
N ASN A 61 -1.96 9.72 -3.80
CA ASN A 61 -0.92 9.85 -4.85
C ASN A 61 -1.46 9.69 -6.27
N SER A 62 -2.70 9.22 -6.47
CA SER A 62 -3.28 9.07 -7.80
C SER A 62 -3.82 10.38 -8.35
N THR A 63 -3.47 10.68 -9.60
CA THR A 63 -4.08 11.77 -10.37
C THR A 63 -5.31 11.33 -11.16
N GLN A 64 -5.63 10.04 -11.12
CA GLN A 64 -6.77 9.42 -11.80
C GLN A 64 -7.84 9.02 -10.75
N PRO A 65 -9.12 8.87 -11.15
CA PRO A 65 -10.15 8.47 -10.20
C PRO A 65 -9.85 7.13 -9.52
N VAL A 66 -10.12 7.05 -8.22
CA VAL A 66 -9.99 5.82 -7.42
C VAL A 66 -11.31 5.53 -6.72
N TYR A 67 -11.78 4.29 -6.82
CA TYR A 67 -12.98 3.81 -6.15
C TYR A 67 -12.61 2.78 -5.08
N LEU A 68 -13.11 2.96 -3.87
CA LEU A 68 -12.90 2.05 -2.74
C LEU A 68 -14.13 1.17 -2.49
N LEU A 69 -13.94 -0.15 -2.41
CA LEU A 69 -14.94 -1.18 -2.11
C LEU A 69 -14.85 -1.64 -0.64
#